data_AF-A0AA48M8I4-F1
#
_entry.id   AF-A0AA48M8I4-F1
#
_cell.length_a   1.000
_cell.length_b   1.000
_cell.length_c   1.000
_cell.angle_alpha   90.00
_cell.angle_beta   90.00
_cell.angle_gamma   90.00
#
_symmetry.space_group_name_H-M   'P 1'
#
loop_
_entity.id
_entity.type
_entity.pdbx_description
1 polymer ?
#
loop_
_entity_poly.entity_id
_entity_poly.type
_entity_poly.pdbx_seq_one_letter_code
_entity_poly.pdbx_strand_id
1 'polypeptide(L)' 'MERTINVNGSAYTFSATYDGDSQYNVQVHSGDKLITMFKVAAESEQDVFAAAQARFKADVDIGNVKL' A
#
# COMPACT_ATOMS: atom_id res chain seq x y z
N MET A 1 10.22 -0.99 5.14
CA MET A 1 10.44 0.38 4.61
C MET A 1 9.11 1.09 4.55
N GLU A 2 9.09 2.41 4.71
CA GLU A 2 7.85 3.19 4.73
C GLU A 2 7.90 4.39 3.79
N ARG A 3 6.77 4.69 3.15
CA ARG A 3 6.62 5.81 2.22
C ARG A 3 5.24 6.42 2.33
N THR A 4 5.18 7.73 2.52
CA THR A 4 3.91 8.47 2.48
C THR A 4 3.52 8.77 1.04
N ILE A 5 2.30 8.40 0.66
CA ILE A 5 1.76 8.53 -0.69
C ILE A 5 0.37 9.17 -0.60
N ASN A 6 0.13 10.18 -1.43
CA ASN A 6 -1.18 10.81 -1.53
C ASN A 6 -2.08 10.00 -2.46
N VAL A 7 -3.23 9.57 -1.95
CA VAL A 7 -4.25 8.83 -2.71
C VAL A 7 -5.59 9.54 -2.52
N ASN A 8 -6.21 9.94 -3.63
CA ASN A 8 -7.51 10.63 -3.62
C ASN A 8 -7.55 11.88 -2.72
N GLY A 9 -6.45 12.64 -2.67
CA GLY A 9 -6.34 13.86 -1.86
C GLY A 9 -6.00 13.65 -0.38
N SER A 10 -5.89 12.40 0.09
CA SER A 10 -5.49 12.07 1.46
C SER A 10 -4.10 11.43 1.50
N ALA A 11 -3.32 11.73 2.54
CA ALA A 11 -1.99 11.17 2.73
C ALA A 11 -2.06 9.84 3.50
N TYR A 12 -1.45 8.79 2.94
CA TYR A 12 -1.38 7.47 3.56
C TYR A 12 0.07 7.00 3.65
N THR A 13 0.40 6.32 4.74
CA THR A 13 1.72 5.73 4.95
C THR A 13 1.71 4.27 4.53
N PHE A 14 2.46 3.96 3.47
CA PHE A 14 2.65 2.61 2.96
C PHE A 14 3.92 2.03 3.55
N SER A 15 3.81 0.94 4.28
CA SER A 15 4.93 0.19 4.84
C SER A 15 5.09 -1.14 4.11
N ALA A 16 6.16 -1.28 3.34
CA ALA A 16 6.50 -2.50 2.61
C ALA A 16 7.59 -3.28 3.35
N THR A 17 7.35 -4.56 3.58
CA THR A 17 8.31 -5.49 4.20
C THR A 17 8.48 -6.69 3.28
N TYR A 18 9.71 -6.99 2.90
CA TYR A 18 10.00 -8.15 2.05
C TYR A 18 9.70 -9.45 2.82
N ASP A 19 8.78 -10.26 2.28
CA ASP A 19 8.29 -11.51 2.89
C ASP A 19 9.05 -12.74 2.36
N GLY A 20 9.94 -12.54 1.38
CA GLY A 20 10.56 -13.61 0.59
C GLY A 20 9.76 -13.91 -0.68
N ASP A 21 10.29 -14.79 -1.55
CA ASP A 21 9.57 -15.24 -2.77
C ASP A 21 9.19 -14.10 -3.73
N SER A 22 10.01 -13.04 -3.84
CA SER A 22 9.69 -11.83 -4.63
C SER A 22 8.36 -11.17 -4.24
N GLN A 23 7.92 -11.38 -3.01
CA GLN A 23 6.70 -10.81 -2.45
C GLN A 23 7.02 -9.86 -1.30
N TYR A 24 6.22 -8.80 -1.22
CA TYR A 24 6.31 -7.81 -0.17
C TYR A 24 4.95 -7.67 0.48
N ASN A 25 4.94 -7.71 1.81
CA ASN A 25 3.77 -7.37 2.59
C ASN A 25 3.67 -5.85 2.70
N VAL A 26 2.59 -5.28 2.18
CA VAL A 26 2.36 -3.84 2.19
C VAL A 26 1.21 -3.53 3.15
N GLN A 27 1.50 -2.68 4.13
CA GLN A 27 0.54 -2.16 5.10
C GLN A 27 0.26 -0.70 4.78
N VAL A 28 -1.01 -0.31 4.74
CA VAL A 28 -1.42 1.07 4.49
C VAL A 28 -2.02 1.65 5.74
N HIS A 29 -1.43 2.71 6.25
CA HIS A 29 -1.88 3.45 7.43
C HIS A 29 -2.42 4.83 7.03
N SER A 30 -3.43 5.31 7.76
CA SER A 30 -3.89 6.70 7.74
C SER A 30 -3.64 7.28 9.12
N GLY A 31 -2.57 8.05 9.28
CA GLY A 31 -2.05 8.40 10.60
C GLY A 31 -1.64 7.14 11.38
N ASP A 32 -2.16 6.98 12.59
CA ASP A 32 -1.92 5.82 13.47
C ASP A 32 -2.79 4.59 13.14
N LYS A 33 -3.79 4.73 12.26
CA LYS A 33 -4.77 3.66 11.98
C LYS A 33 -4.33 2.81 10.79
N LEU A 34 -4.22 1.50 10.98
CA LEU A 34 -4.09 0.55 9.87
C LEU A 34 -5.40 0.46 9.10
N ILE A 35 -5.33 0.79 7.81
CA ILE A 35 -6.47 0.84 6.90
C ILE A 35 -6.63 -0.49 6.16
N THR A 36 -5.53 -1.02 5.62
CA THR A 36 -5.51 -2.31 4.95
C THR A 36 -4.10 -2.88 4.92
N MET A 37 -3.99 -4.18 4.68
CA MET A 37 -2.73 -4.86 4.41
C MET A 37 -2.92 -5.88 3.30
N PHE A 38 -1.94 -6.00 2.40
CA PHE A 38 -1.99 -6.92 1.28
C PHE A 38 -0.59 -7.27 0.79
N LYS A 39 -0.46 -8.42 0.13
CA LYS A 39 0.79 -8.85 -0.50
C LYS A 39 0.89 -8.31 -1.93
N VAL A 40 2.08 -7.85 -2.29
CA VAL A 40 2.41 -7.38 -3.63
C VAL A 40 3.62 -8.18 -4.13
N ALA A 41 3.45 -8.87 -5.26
CA ALA A 41 4.58 -9.47 -5.96
C ALA A 41 5.28 -8.38 -6.78
N ALA A 42 6.57 -8.19 -6.55
CA ALA A 42 7.37 -7.24 -7.32
C ALA A 42 8.83 -7.71 -7.40
N GLU A 43 9.44 -7.49 -8.56
CA GLU A 43 10.86 -7.81 -8.79
C GLU A 43 11.79 -6.77 -8.15
N SER A 44 11.27 -5.59 -7.81
CA SER A 44 12.03 -4.49 -7.23
C SER A 44 11.17 -3.65 -6.29
N GLU A 45 11.83 -3.07 -5.28
CA GLU A 45 11.18 -2.30 -4.21
C GLU A 45 10.42 -1.08 -4.73
N GLN A 46 10.91 -0.47 -5.81
CA GLN A 46 10.28 0.70 -6.44
C GLN A 46 8.93 0.34 -7.07
N ASP A 47 8.84 -0.84 -7.68
CA ASP A 47 7.61 -1.34 -8.30
C ASP A 47 6.55 -1.72 -7.26
N VAL A 48 6.98 -2.10 -6.05
CA VAL A 48 6.06 -2.46 -4.96
C VAL A 48 5.17 -1.32 -4.54
N PHE A 49 5.74 -0.11 -4.38
CA PHE A 49 4.97 1.05 -3.95
C PHE A 49 4.04 1.54 -5.08
N ALA A 50 4.48 1.45 -6.33
CA ALA A 50 3.64 1.79 -7.49
C ALA A 50 2.44 0.83 -7.62
N ALA A 51 2.70 -0.47 -7.54
CA ALA A 51 1.66 -1.50 -7.57
C ALA A 51 0.71 -1.38 -6.37
N ALA A 52 1.25 -1.16 -5.16
CA ALA A 52 0.45 -0.97 -3.96
C ALA A 52 -0.42 0.29 -4.02
N GLN A 53 0.12 1.41 -4.53
CA GLN A 53 -0.65 2.63 -4.71
C GLN A 53 -1.79 2.41 -5.70
N ALA A 54 -1.53 1.79 -6.85
CA ALA A 54 -2.56 1.53 -7.87
C ALA A 54 -3.67 0.63 -7.32
N ARG A 55 -3.29 -0.44 -6.61
CA ARG A 55 -4.25 -1.35 -5.97
C ARG A 55 -5.07 -0.64 -4.90
N PHE A 56 -4.43 0.06 -3.97
CA PHE A 56 -5.12 0.77 -2.90
C PHE A 56 -6.02 1.87 -3.45
N LYS A 57 -5.59 2.63 -4.46
CA LYS A 57 -6.43 3.62 -5.13
C LYS A 57 -7.69 2.99 -5.70
N ALA A 58 -7.59 1.83 -6.32
CA ALA A 58 -8.75 1.09 -6.82
C ALA A 58 -9.67 0.63 -5.68
N ASP A 59 -9.11 0.06 -4.60
CA ASP A 59 -9.91 -0.36 -3.43
C ASP A 59 -10.61 0.82 -2.74
N VAL A 60 -10.01 2.02 -2.73
CA VAL A 60 -10.66 3.26 -2.24
C VAL A 60 -11.78 3.71 -3.17
N ASP A 61 -11.55 3.70 -4.49
CA ASP A 61 -12.52 4.15 -5.50
C ASP A 61 -13.78 3.28 -5.53
N ILE A 62 -13.62 1.96 -5.38
CA ILE A 62 -14.74 1.00 -5.31
C ILE A 62 -15.39 0.92 -3.92
N GLY A 63 -14.91 1.69 -2.93
CA GLY A 63 -15.45 1.70 -1.57
C GLY A 63 -15.12 0.45 -0.73
N ASN A 64 -14.13 -0.34 -1.13
CA ASN A 64 -13.66 -1.52 -0.40
C ASN A 64 -12.88 -1.16 0.87
N VAL A 65 -12.33 0.06 0.91
CA VAL A 65 -11.62 0.61 2.07
C VAL A 65 -12.56 1.50 2.85
N LYS A 66 -12.83 1.12 4.11
CA LYS A 66 -13.51 2.01 5.07
C LYS A 66 -12.50 3.00 5.64
N LEU A 67 -12.45 4.18 5.04
CA LEU A 67 -11.72 5.34 5.57
C LEU A 67 -12.33 5.78 6.90
#